data_AF-A0A662NIA6-F1
#
_entry.id   AF-A0A662NIA6-F1
#
_cell.length_a   1.000
_cell.length_b   1.000
_cell.length_c   1.000
_cell.angle_alpha   90.00
_cell.angle_beta   90.00
_cell.angle_gamma   90.00
#
_symmetry.space_group_name_H-M   'P 1'
#
loop_
_entity.id
_entity.type
_entity.pdbx_description
1 polymer ?
#
loop_
_entity_poly.entity_id
_entity_poly.type
_entity_poly.pdbx_seq_one_letter_code
_entity_poly.pdbx_strand_id
1 'polypeptide(L)' 'MAEEAKEVKEVKILEKPWVEKYRPERLSEIVGQDHIVKRLKHYVKTGSMPHLLFAGPPGVGKCLTGDAK' A
#
# COMPACT_ATOMS: atom_id res chain seq x y z
N MET A 1 -1.20 30.42 -20.99
CA MET A 1 -1.35 30.80 -19.56
C MET A 1 -2.26 29.84 -18.79
N ALA A 2 -3.60 29.93 -18.89
CA ALA A 2 -4.51 29.05 -18.13
C ALA A 2 -4.52 27.59 -18.63
N GLU A 3 -4.32 27.41 -19.94
CA GLU A 3 -4.32 26.10 -20.60
C GLU A 3 -3.03 25.32 -20.31
N GLU A 4 -1.86 25.98 -20.44
CA GLU A 4 -0.55 25.43 -20.02
C GLU A 4 -0.53 25.03 -18.55
N ALA A 5 -1.16 25.80 -17.64
CA ALA A 5 -1.23 25.45 -16.23
C ALA A 5 -2.10 24.21 -15.95
N LYS A 6 -3.04 23.89 -16.85
CA LYS A 6 -3.91 22.70 -16.78
C LYS A 6 -3.18 21.48 -17.32
N GLU A 7 -2.51 21.63 -18.46
CA GLU A 7 -1.70 20.58 -19.09
C GLU A 7 -0.51 20.19 -18.22
N VAL A 8 0.21 21.16 -17.64
CA VAL A 8 1.31 20.90 -16.69
C VAL A 8 0.80 20.19 -15.42
N LYS A 9 -0.42 20.45 -14.98
CA LYS A 9 -1.04 19.73 -13.84
C LYS A 9 -1.41 18.30 -14.20
N GLU A 10 -2.00 18.06 -15.36
CA GLU A 10 -2.34 16.71 -15.82
C GLU A 10 -1.10 15.84 -16.01
N VAL A 11 -0.05 16.38 -16.63
CA VAL A 11 1.22 15.66 -16.83
C VAL A 11 1.89 15.33 -15.48
N LYS A 12 1.88 16.24 -14.50
CA LYS A 12 2.37 15.97 -13.13
C LYS A 12 1.58 14.89 -12.39
N ILE A 13 0.28 14.76 -12.66
CA ILE A 13 -0.56 13.73 -12.03
C ILE A 13 -0.25 12.35 -12.60
N LEU A 14 0.19 12.27 -13.87
CA LEU A 14 0.52 11.03 -14.56
C LEU A 14 1.94 10.52 -14.29
N GLU A 15 2.84 11.38 -13.81
CA GLU A 15 4.24 11.03 -13.50
C GLU A 15 4.35 9.85 -12.50
N LYS A 16 3.38 9.70 -11.58
CA LYS A 16 3.28 8.54 -10.68
C LYS A 16 1.83 8.06 -10.57
N PRO A 17 1.52 6.78 -10.87
CA PRO A 17 0.18 6.23 -10.68
C PRO A 17 -0.30 6.42 -9.25
N TRP A 18 -1.57 6.82 -9.07
CA TRP A 18 -2.16 7.05 -7.75
C TRP A 18 -2.07 5.82 -6.83
N VAL A 19 -2.19 4.63 -7.42
CA VAL A 19 -2.05 3.35 -6.72
C VAL A 19 -0.69 3.24 -6.00
N GLU A 20 0.38 3.74 -6.63
CA GLU A 20 1.72 3.72 -6.07
C GLU A 20 2.03 4.98 -5.24
N LYS A 21 1.35 6.09 -5.53
CA LYS A 21 1.48 7.34 -4.77
C LYS A 21 0.90 7.22 -3.35
N TYR A 22 -0.20 6.48 -3.19
CA TYR A 22 -0.89 6.28 -1.91
C TYR A 22 -0.74 4.85 -1.39
N ARG A 23 0.28 4.13 -1.86
CA ARG A 23 0.59 2.79 -1.38
C ARG A 23 0.96 2.89 0.11
N PRO A 24 0.28 2.16 1.02
CA PRO A 24 0.65 2.12 2.43
C PRO A 24 2.09 1.64 2.59
N GLU A 25 2.90 2.36 3.35
CA GLU A 25 4.29 2.00 3.66
C GLU A 25 4.38 1.23 4.99
N ARG A 26 3.38 1.38 5.86
CA ARG A 26 3.34 0.76 7.19
C ARG A 26 2.13 -0.13 7.35
N LEU A 27 2.29 -1.22 8.13
CA LEU A 27 1.18 -2.10 8.52
C LEU A 27 0.02 -1.36 9.21
N SER A 28 0.27 -0.20 9.83
CA SER A 28 -0.77 0.64 10.45
C SER A 28 -1.64 1.42 9.47
N GLU A 29 -1.19 1.60 8.23
CA GLU A 29 -1.89 2.37 7.19
C GLU A 29 -2.82 1.49 6.34
N ILE A 30 -2.70 0.16 6.47
CA ILE A 30 -3.60 -0.79 5.83
C ILE A 30 -4.97 -0.72 6.51
N VAL A 31 -6.00 -0.43 5.72
CA VAL A 31 -7.39 -0.34 6.18
C VAL A 31 -8.20 -1.59 5.81
N GLY A 32 -9.20 -1.93 6.63
CA GLY A 32 -10.15 -3.01 6.35
C GLY A 32 -9.63 -4.44 6.61
N GLN A 33 -8.42 -4.58 7.16
CA GLN A 33 -7.78 -5.88 7.44
C GLN A 33 -7.24 -5.97 8.88
N ASP A 34 -7.96 -5.40 9.86
CA ASP A 34 -7.48 -5.23 11.25
C ASP A 34 -6.99 -6.51 11.91
N HIS A 35 -7.71 -7.62 11.70
CA HIS A 35 -7.34 -8.92 12.26
C HIS A 35 -6.00 -9.45 11.70
N ILE A 36 -5.78 -9.27 10.39
CA ILE A 36 -4.55 -9.69 9.71
C ILE A 36 -3.39 -8.79 10.12
N VAL A 37 -3.60 -7.48 10.12
CA VAL A 37 -2.60 -6.48 10.56
C VAL A 37 -2.16 -6.75 12.00
N LYS A 38 -3.08 -7.10 12.91
CA LYS A 38 -2.75 -7.42 14.31
C LYS A 38 -1.83 -8.65 14.41
N ARG A 39 -2.09 -9.72 13.65
CA ARG A 39 -1.23 -10.91 13.61
C ARG A 39 0.15 -10.60 13.03
N LEU A 40 0.20 -9.86 11.92
CA LEU A 40 1.47 -9.45 11.30
C LEU A 40 2.32 -8.58 12.23
N LYS A 41 1.71 -7.60 12.91
CA LYS A 41 2.39 -6.79 13.94
C LYS A 41 2.95 -7.66 15.07
N HIS A 42 2.24 -8.71 15.46
CA HIS A 42 2.75 -9.66 16.45
C HIS A 42 3.97 -10.43 15.94
N TYR A 43 3.94 -10.96 14.72
CA TYR A 43 5.08 -11.67 14.11
C TYR A 43 6.33 -10.79 13.97
N VAL A 44 6.14 -9.51 13.58
CA VAL A 44 7.26 -8.55 13.52
C VAL A 44 7.82 -8.28 14.92
N LYS A 45 6.95 -8.13 15.93
CA LYS A 45 7.38 -7.87 17.32
C LYS A 45 8.11 -9.07 17.94
N THR A 46 7.71 -10.30 17.61
CA THR A 46 8.33 -11.52 18.14
C THR A 46 9.56 -11.96 17.35
N GLY A 47 9.82 -11.36 16.18
CA GLY A 47 10.91 -11.75 15.28
C GLY A 47 10.73 -13.15 14.67
N SER A 48 9.54 -13.74 14.77
CA SER A 48 9.23 -15.07 14.27
C SER A 48 8.13 -14.97 13.22
N MET A 49 8.54 -15.09 11.96
CA MET A 49 7.64 -15.07 10.80
C MET A 49 7.57 -16.47 10.18
N PRO A 50 6.40 -17.15 10.23
CA PRO A 50 6.22 -18.42 9.53
C PRO A 50 6.04 -18.18 8.02
N HIS A 51 5.97 -19.27 7.24
CA HIS A 51 5.51 -19.17 5.85
C HIS A 51 4.05 -18.70 5.81
N LEU A 52 3.78 -17.66 5.03
CA LEU A 52 2.46 -17.02 4.91
C LEU A 52 1.88 -17.27 3.52
N LEU A 53 0.57 -17.52 3.46
CA LEU A 53 -0.20 -17.57 2.22
C LEU A 53 -1.30 -16.50 2.30
N PHE A 54 -1.25 -15.52 1.40
CA PHE A 54 -2.28 -14.48 1.30
C PHE A 54 -3.26 -14.80 0.18
N ALA A 55 -4.51 -15.13 0.54
CA ALA A 55 -5.58 -15.45 -0.41
C ALA A 55 -6.72 -14.41 -0.36
N GLY A 56 -7.41 -14.19 -1.48
CA GLY A 56 -8.56 -13.29 -1.59
C GLY A 56 -8.66 -12.51 -2.91
N PRO A 57 -9.68 -11.64 -3.08
CA PRO A 57 -9.93 -10.86 -4.31
C PRO A 57 -8.82 -9.86 -4.65
N PRO A 58 -8.63 -9.44 -5.92
CA PRO A 58 -7.61 -8.44 -6.29
C PRO A 58 -7.87 -7.09 -5.61
N GLY A 59 -6.81 -6.33 -5.32
CA GLY A 59 -6.92 -4.97 -4.76
C GLY A 59 -7.18 -4.85 -3.24
N VAL A 60 -7.28 -5.96 -2.49
CA VAL A 60 -7.71 -5.95 -1.07
C VAL A 60 -6.59 -5.91 -0.03
N GLY A 61 -5.35 -5.62 -0.40
CA GLY A 61 -4.24 -5.57 0.58
C GLY A 61 -3.23 -6.71 0.54
N LYS A 62 -3.51 -7.82 -0.18
CA LYS A 62 -2.64 -9.02 -0.17
C LYS A 62 -1.18 -8.72 -0.55
N CYS A 63 -0.98 -8.09 -1.71
CA CYS A 63 0.34 -7.69 -2.22
C CYS A 63 0.79 -6.31 -1.72
N LEU A 64 -0.03 -5.63 -0.90
CA LEU A 64 0.35 -4.37 -0.23
C LEU A 64 1.16 -4.63 1.04
N THR A 65 1.23 -5.89 1.48
CA THR A 65 1.88 -6.30 2.74
C THR A 65 3.41 -6.25 2.72
N GLY A 66 4.06 -5.89 1.61
CA GLY A 66 5.51 -6.01 1.49
C GLY A 66 6.13 -5.05 0.48
N ASP A 67 6.35 -3.82 0.91
CA ASP A 67 7.51 -2.99 0.52
C ASP A 67 7.88 -2.14 1.74
N ALA A 68 8.37 -2.80 2.80
CA ALA A 68 9.09 -2.12 3.87
C ALA A 68 10.52 -1.92 3.36
N LYS A 69 10.78 -0.75 2.75
CA LYS A 69 12.14 -0.23 2.69
C LYS A 69 12.62 0.11 4.10
#